data_AF-A0A841IM73-F1
#
_entry.id   AF-A0A841IM73-F1
#
_cell.length_a   1.000
_cell.length_b   1.000
_cell.length_c   1.000
_cell.angle_alpha   90.00
_cell.angle_beta   90.00
_cell.angle_gamma   90.00
#
_symmetry.space_group_name_H-M   'P 1'
#
loop_
_entity.id
_entity.type
_entity.pdbx_description
1 polymer ?
#
loop_
_entity_poly.entity_id
_entity_poly.type
_entity_poly.pdbx_seq_one_letter_code
_entity_poly.pdbx_strand_id
1 'polypeptide(L)'
;MSDRPSSPGGRNTRHPTGIRIVVAVLALLALTLGPTGYLMGQSAASHAGSAAEWHTLAFGAFVGIPLLAAAVATVAGDRRAAALSLALLAWPLLFMSLVHLTPLGG
;
A
#
# COMPACT_ATOMS: atom_id res chain seq x y z
N MET A 1 -40.05 -27.73 -23.72
CA MET A 1 -39.98 -26.63 -22.75
C MET A 1 -39.21 -27.11 -21.53
N SER A 2 -38.03 -26.54 -21.26
CA SER A 2 -37.24 -26.83 -20.06
C SER A 2 -37.23 -25.56 -19.21
N ASP A 3 -38.12 -25.51 -18.23
CA ASP A 3 -38.17 -24.45 -17.22
C ASP A 3 -37.03 -24.67 -16.22
N ARG A 4 -35.83 -24.17 -16.55
CA ARG A 4 -34.82 -23.95 -15.51
C ARG A 4 -35.07 -22.58 -14.90
N PRO A 5 -35.25 -22.47 -13.57
CA PRO A 5 -35.28 -21.18 -12.93
C PRO A 5 -33.93 -20.51 -13.15
N SER A 6 -33.92 -19.41 -13.88
CA SER A 6 -32.81 -18.48 -13.96
C SER A 6 -32.54 -17.98 -12.54
N SER A 7 -31.54 -18.55 -11.87
CA SER A 7 -31.03 -18.01 -10.62
C SER A 7 -30.73 -16.53 -10.87
N PRO A 8 -31.33 -15.59 -10.14
CA PRO A 8 -31.04 -14.18 -10.32
C PRO A 8 -29.58 -14.02 -9.95
N GLY A 9 -28.73 -13.81 -10.97
CA GLY A 9 -27.31 -13.57 -10.82
C GLY A 9 -27.12 -12.61 -9.67
N GLY A 10 -26.58 -13.14 -8.57
CA GLY A 10 -26.49 -12.44 -7.30
C GLY A 10 -25.88 -11.09 -7.56
N ARG A 11 -26.66 -10.02 -7.33
CA ARG A 11 -26.16 -8.65 -7.42
C ARG A 11 -24.94 -8.61 -6.51
N ASN A 12 -23.77 -8.48 -7.11
CA ASN A 12 -22.53 -8.28 -6.40
C ASN A 12 -22.70 -7.00 -5.58
N THR A 13 -23.02 -7.11 -4.30
CA THR A 13 -23.21 -5.98 -3.37
C THR A 13 -21.89 -5.27 -3.05
N ARG A 14 -20.78 -5.69 -3.68
CA ARG A 14 -19.50 -5.01 -3.64
C ARG A 14 -19.63 -3.66 -4.31
N HIS A 15 -19.87 -2.62 -3.51
CA HIS A 15 -19.87 -1.25 -3.97
C HIS A 15 -18.46 -0.91 -4.48
N PRO A 16 -18.24 -0.80 -5.81
CA PRO A 16 -16.89 -0.65 -6.37
C PRO A 16 -16.18 0.61 -5.84
N THR A 17 -16.95 1.63 -5.47
CA THR A 17 -16.42 2.85 -4.84
C THR A 17 -15.79 2.60 -3.47
N GLY A 18 -16.39 1.77 -2.62
CA GLY A 18 -15.88 1.54 -1.25
C GLY A 18 -14.50 0.89 -1.28
N ILE A 19 -14.30 -0.08 -2.18
CA ILE A 19 -13.02 -0.76 -2.38
C ILE A 19 -11.96 0.22 -2.90
N ARG A 20 -12.33 1.08 -3.85
CA ARG A 20 -11.41 2.10 -4.37
C ARG A 20 -10.98 3.10 -3.30
N ILE A 21 -11.90 3.50 -2.42
CA ILE A 21 -11.59 4.37 -1.28
C ILE A 21 -10.60 3.66 -0.35
N VAL A 22 -10.85 2.39 -0.01
CA VAL A 22 -9.93 1.62 0.84
C VAL A 22 -8.55 1.51 0.20
N VAL A 23 -8.46 1.15 -1.08
CA VAL A 23 -7.19 1.07 -1.82
C VAL A 23 -6.48 2.43 -1.85
N ALA A 24 -7.22 3.53 -2.05
CA ALA A 24 -6.66 4.87 -2.04
C ALA A 24 -6.11 5.26 -0.67
N VAL A 25 -6.84 4.95 0.42
CA VAL A 25 -6.37 5.19 1.79
C VAL A 25 -5.12 4.38 2.08
N LEU A 26 -5.09 3.10 1.71
CA LEU A 26 -3.92 2.25 1.85
C LEU A 26 -2.73 2.82 1.05
N ALA A 27 -2.94 3.24 -0.20
CA ALA A 27 -1.89 3.88 -0.99
C ALA A 27 -1.34 5.14 -0.31
N LEU A 28 -2.21 6.00 0.23
CA LEU A 28 -1.79 7.20 0.96
C LEU A 28 -1.00 6.87 2.23
N LEU A 29 -1.41 5.84 2.98
CA LEU A 29 -0.66 5.37 4.14
C LEU A 29 0.72 4.84 3.76
N ALA A 30 0.83 4.07 2.66
CA ALA A 30 2.12 3.59 2.15
C ALA A 30 3.05 4.75 1.76
N LEU A 31 2.50 5.78 1.10
CA LEU A 31 3.24 6.95 0.66
C LEU A 31 3.74 7.82 1.82
N THR A 32 3.05 7.81 2.97
CA THR A 32 3.36 8.71 4.10
C THR A 32 4.09 8.02 5.25
N LEU A 33 3.61 6.86 5.69
CA LEU A 33 4.19 6.13 6.81
C LEU A 33 5.54 5.50 6.47
N GLY A 34 5.76 5.08 5.23
CA GLY A 34 7.05 4.55 4.78
C GLY A 34 8.18 5.56 4.95
N PRO A 35 8.09 6.74 4.29
CA PRO A 35 9.06 7.83 4.45
C PRO A 35 9.21 8.29 5.90
N THR A 36 8.10 8.49 6.62
CA THR A 36 8.13 8.94 8.02
C THR A 36 8.86 7.95 8.91
N GLY A 37 8.53 6.66 8.80
CA GLY A 37 9.19 5.60 9.57
C GLY A 37 10.68 5.52 9.28
N TYR A 38 11.09 5.68 8.01
CA TYR A 38 12.50 5.66 7.66
C TYR A 38 13.27 6.84 8.25
N LEU A 39 12.75 8.07 8.12
CA LEU A 39 13.39 9.27 8.64
C LEU A 39 13.46 9.25 10.18
N MET A 40 12.40 8.80 10.85
CA MET A 40 12.41 8.62 12.30
C MET A 40 13.36 7.53 12.74
N GLY A 41 13.49 6.45 11.96
CA GLY A 41 14.46 5.38 12.21
C GLY A 41 15.90 5.88 12.14
N GLN A 42 16.23 6.72 11.14
CA GLN A 42 17.54 7.36 11.05
C GLN A 42 17.81 8.32 12.21
N SER A 43 16.82 9.14 12.58
CA SER A 43 16.92 10.06 13.72
C SER A 43 17.06 9.32 15.06
N ALA A 44 16.35 8.21 15.27
CA ALA A 44 16.44 7.41 16.48
C ALA A 44 17.80 6.69 16.58
N ALA A 45 18.35 6.22 15.45
CA ALA A 45 19.67 5.60 15.39
C ALA A 45 20.79 6.56 15.81
N SER A 46 20.65 7.85 15.52
CA SER A 46 21.61 8.88 15.95
C SER A 46 21.49 9.28 17.43
N HIS A 47 20.37 8.95 18.10
CA HIS A 47 20.08 9.35 19.48
C HIS A 47 19.90 8.17 20.47
N ALA A 48 20.40 6.98 20.12
CA ALA A 48 20.32 5.76 20.95
C ALA A 48 18.88 5.29 21.32
N GLY A 49 17.87 5.64 20.51
CA GLY A 49 16.49 5.18 20.64
C GLY A 49 16.18 3.86 19.90
N SER A 50 14.96 3.34 20.04
CA SER A 50 14.49 2.13 19.35
C SER A 50 14.28 2.36 17.85
N ALA A 51 15.38 2.44 17.09
CA ALA A 51 15.34 2.60 15.64
C ALA A 51 14.66 1.41 14.93
N ALA A 52 14.69 0.22 15.54
CA ALA A 52 14.13 -1.00 14.96
C ALA A 52 12.61 -0.92 14.74
N GLU A 53 11.87 -0.32 15.68
CA GLU A 53 10.41 -0.13 15.57
C GLU A 53 10.06 0.74 14.37
N TRP A 54 10.78 1.84 14.19
CA TRP A 54 10.59 2.76 13.08
C TRP A 54 10.92 2.14 11.72
N HIS A 55 12.01 1.37 11.64
CA HIS A 55 12.35 0.64 10.41
C HIS A 55 11.32 -0.46 10.10
N THR A 56 10.79 -1.14 11.12
CA THR A 56 9.72 -2.13 10.94
C THR A 56 8.44 -1.48 10.42
N LEU A 57 8.06 -0.33 10.99
CA LEU A 57 6.92 0.46 10.51
C LEU A 57 7.13 0.93 9.06
N ALA A 58 8.34 1.41 8.74
CA ALA A 58 8.70 1.82 7.38
C ALA A 58 8.57 0.66 6.39
N PHE A 59 9.11 -0.52 6.72
CA PHE A 59 9.01 -1.71 5.89
C PHE A 59 7.55 -2.16 5.69
N GLY A 60 6.78 -2.21 6.78
CA GLY A 60 5.35 -2.56 6.72
C GLY A 60 4.56 -1.61 5.83
N ALA A 61 4.85 -0.30 5.91
CA ALA A 61 4.21 0.70 5.08
C ALA A 61 4.64 0.64 3.61
N PHE A 62 5.94 0.47 3.33
CA PHE A 62 6.45 0.43 1.95
C PHE A 62 6.11 -0.85 1.19
N VAL A 63 6.04 -2.00 1.87
CA VAL A 63 5.88 -3.31 1.23
C VAL A 63 4.55 -3.94 1.60
N GLY A 64 4.23 -3.99 2.88
CA GLY A 64 3.02 -4.65 3.38
C GLY A 64 1.73 -3.99 2.89
N ILE A 65 1.64 -2.65 2.98
CA ILE A 65 0.42 -1.92 2.59
C ILE A 65 0.13 -2.02 1.08
N PRO A 66 1.11 -1.84 0.16
CA PRO A 66 0.89 -2.07 -1.27
C PRO A 66 0.43 -3.49 -1.60
N LEU A 67 1.00 -4.52 -0.97
CA LEU A 67 0.60 -5.91 -1.16
C LEU A 67 -0.82 -6.16 -0.64
N LEU A 68 -1.18 -5.60 0.52
CA LEU A 68 -2.53 -5.67 1.08
C LEU A 68 -3.55 -4.99 0.15
N ALA A 69 -3.23 -3.80 -0.35
CA ALA A 69 -4.08 -3.07 -1.30
C ALA A 69 -4.28 -3.86 -2.60
N ALA A 70 -3.21 -4.47 -3.13
CA ALA A 70 -3.30 -5.34 -4.29
C ALA A 70 -4.18 -6.56 -4.03
N ALA A 71 -4.04 -7.22 -2.89
CA ALA A 71 -4.88 -8.37 -2.50
C ALA A 71 -6.37 -8.01 -2.37
N VAL A 72 -6.68 -6.86 -1.74
CA VAL A 72 -8.06 -6.38 -1.64
C VAL A 72 -8.64 -6.07 -3.03
N ALA A 73 -7.86 -5.43 -3.90
CA ALA A 73 -8.27 -5.11 -5.27
C ALA A 73 -8.45 -6.35 -6.16
N THR A 74 -7.61 -7.38 -6.01
CA THR A 74 -7.77 -8.65 -6.75
C THR A 74 -9.01 -9.40 -6.32
N VAL A 75 -9.25 -9.49 -5.00
CA VAL A 75 -10.50 -10.06 -4.47
C VAL A 75 -11.68 -9.33 -5.08
N ALA A 76 -11.65 -8.00 -5.14
CA ALA A 76 -12.69 -7.15 -5.72
C ALA A 76 -12.89 -7.27 -7.25
N GLY A 77 -11.95 -7.85 -7.98
CA GLY A 77 -11.95 -7.90 -9.43
C GLY A 77 -11.46 -6.62 -10.13
N ASP A 78 -10.91 -5.64 -9.40
CA ASP A 78 -10.34 -4.41 -9.97
C ASP A 78 -8.86 -4.61 -10.31
N ARG A 79 -8.62 -5.19 -11.50
CA ARG A 79 -7.27 -5.50 -12.00
C ARG A 79 -6.38 -4.25 -12.12
N ARG A 80 -6.97 -3.09 -12.43
CA ARG A 80 -6.22 -1.83 -12.57
C ARG A 80 -5.75 -1.35 -11.20
N ALA A 81 -6.63 -1.34 -10.21
CA ALA A 81 -6.27 -0.99 -8.84
C ALA A 81 -5.21 -1.94 -8.25
N ALA A 82 -5.31 -3.24 -8.56
CA ALA A 82 -4.30 -4.21 -8.15
C ALA A 82 -2.93 -3.92 -8.77
N ALA A 83 -2.87 -3.69 -10.10
CA ALA A 83 -1.62 -3.35 -10.78
C ALA A 83 -1.01 -2.04 -10.28
N LEU A 84 -1.82 -1.01 -10.04
CA LEU A 84 -1.37 0.26 -9.47
C LEU A 84 -0.83 0.09 -8.05
N SER A 85 -1.49 -0.76 -7.24
CA SER A 85 -1.01 -1.07 -5.89
C SER A 85 0.35 -1.78 -5.93
N LEU A 86 0.55 -2.71 -6.87
CA LEU A 86 1.86 -3.35 -7.06
C LEU A 86 2.92 -2.36 -7.56
N ALA A 87 2.55 -1.40 -8.42
CA ALA A 87 3.46 -0.36 -8.87
C ALA A 87 3.98 0.51 -7.70
N LEU A 88 3.22 0.65 -6.61
CA LEU A 88 3.69 1.35 -5.40
C LEU A 88 4.88 0.65 -4.73
N LEU A 89 5.18 -0.62 -5.03
CA LEU A 89 6.42 -1.26 -4.55
C LEU A 89 7.70 -0.62 -5.12
N ALA A 90 7.58 0.19 -6.19
CA ALA A 90 8.70 1.01 -6.67
C ALA A 90 8.95 2.24 -5.77
N TRP A 91 7.97 2.67 -4.98
CA TRP A 91 8.06 3.84 -4.09
C TRP A 91 9.24 3.82 -3.12
N PRO A 92 9.53 2.73 -2.37
CA PRO A 92 10.69 2.69 -1.50
C PRO A 92 12.00 2.93 -2.25
N LEU A 93 12.17 2.36 -3.46
CA LEU A 93 13.38 2.56 -4.25
C LEU A 93 13.53 4.02 -4.70
N LEU A 94 12.44 4.64 -5.15
CA LEU A 94 12.42 6.05 -5.54
C LEU A 94 12.75 6.95 -4.35
N PHE A 95 12.12 6.70 -3.20
CA PHE A 95 12.34 7.47 -1.98
C PHE A 95 13.78 7.34 -1.47
N MET A 96 14.32 6.11 -1.39
CA MET A 96 15.72 5.90 -0.97
C MET A 96 16.70 6.57 -1.93
N SER A 97 16.49 6.42 -3.24
CA SER A 97 17.32 7.07 -4.24
C SER A 97 17.29 8.58 -4.08
N LEU A 98 16.11 9.17 -3.85
CA LEU A 98 15.97 10.60 -3.61
C LEU A 98 16.73 11.05 -2.36
N VAL A 99 16.54 10.37 -1.22
CA VAL A 99 17.18 10.74 0.04
C VAL A 99 18.71 10.64 -0.04
N HIS A 100 19.24 9.58 -0.66
CA HIS A 100 20.69 9.32 -0.70
C HIS A 100 21.43 10.03 -1.85
N LEU A 101 20.74 10.41 -2.92
CA LEU A 101 21.35 11.10 -4.08
C LEU A 101 21.14 12.63 -4.05
N THR A 102 20.28 13.13 -3.17
CA THR A 102 20.12 14.58 -2.98
C THR A 102 20.84 15.04 -1.72
N PRO A 103 21.23 16.33 -1.60
CA PRO A 103 21.88 16.87 -0.41
C PRO A 103 20.98 16.89 0.84
N LEU A 104 19.78 16.31 0.76
CA LEU A 104 18.87 16.13 1.90
C LEU A 104 19.32 14.99 2.83
N GLY A 105 20.27 14.15 2.39
CA GLY A 105 20.74 12.96 3.12
C GLY A 105 22.09 13.12 3.85
N GLY A 106 22.66 14.32 3.97
CA GLY A 106 23.97 14.56 4.59
C GLY A 106 24.06 15.89 5.31
#